data_AF-A0A3M6B1Z9-F1
#
_entry.id   AF-A0A3M6B1Z9-F1
#
_cell.length_a   1.000
_cell.length_b   1.000
_cell.length_c   1.000
_cell.angle_alpha   90.00
_cell.angle_beta   90.00
_cell.angle_gamma   90.00
#
_symmetry.space_group_name_H-M   'P 1'
#
loop_
_entity.id
_entity.type
_entity.pdbx_description
1 polymer ?
#
loop_
_entity_poly.entity_id
_entity_poly.type
_entity_poly.pdbx_seq_one_letter_code
_entity_poly.pdbx_strand_id
1 'polypeptide(L)' 'RLANDRHLLNGLNPQGVANVLNALSKWPDTPDCAAVASALASRLANNRGLRNALNPQELTNALNALSKWP' A
#
# COMPACT_ATOMS: atom_id res chain seq x y z
N ARG A 1 8.48 12.92 -2.99
CA ARG A 1 7.98 13.29 -4.36
C ARG A 1 6.99 12.27 -4.94
N LEU A 2 7.13 10.96 -4.66
CA LEU A 2 6.26 9.91 -5.19
C LEU A 2 4.87 9.82 -4.52
N ALA A 3 4.76 10.13 -3.22
CA ALA A 3 3.48 10.10 -2.49
C ALA A 3 2.46 11.17 -2.98
N ASN A 4 2.96 12.25 -3.58
CA ASN A 4 2.12 13.29 -4.19
C ASN A 4 1.65 12.91 -5.60
N ASP A 5 2.25 11.87 -6.19
CA ASP A 5 1.91 11.36 -7.51
C ASP A 5 0.75 10.37 -7.42
N ARG A 6 -0.40 10.85 -6.94
CA ARG A 6 -1.61 10.03 -6.74
C ARG A 6 -2.05 9.33 -8.02
N HIS A 7 -1.74 9.89 -9.18
CA HIS A 7 -2.03 9.28 -10.47
C HIS A 7 -1.29 7.94 -10.66
N LEU A 8 0.00 7.90 -10.33
CA LEU A 8 0.80 6.68 -10.33
C LEU A 8 0.27 5.65 -9.32
N LEU A 9 -0.04 6.09 -8.10
CA LEU A 9 -0.58 5.20 -7.06
C LEU A 9 -1.98 4.67 -7.41
N ASN A 10 -2.79 5.45 -8.12
CA ASN A 10 -4.12 5.04 -8.58
C ASN A 10 -4.06 4.08 -9.77
N GLY A 11 -2.98 4.11 -10.56
CA GLY A 11 -2.73 3.16 -11.64
C GLY A 11 -2.41 1.74 -11.17
N LEU A 12 -2.06 1.55 -9.88
CA LEU A 12 -1.82 0.22 -9.33
C LEU A 12 -3.12 -0.58 -9.22
N ASN A 13 -3.10 -1.80 -9.73
CA ASN A 13 -4.12 -2.81 -9.49
C ASN A 13 -4.04 -3.35 -8.03
N PRO A 14 -5.03 -4.14 -7.55
CA PRO A 14 -5.06 -4.63 -6.17
C PRO A 14 -3.76 -5.35 -5.75
N GLN A 15 -3.32 -6.31 -6.54
CA GLN A 15 -2.07 -7.04 -6.30
C GLN A 15 -0.86 -6.11 -6.23
N GLY A 16 -0.78 -5.14 -7.13
CA GLY A 16 0.27 -4.12 -7.16
C GLY A 16 0.30 -3.29 -5.89
N VAL A 17 -0.86 -2.91 -5.34
CA VAL A 17 -0.95 -2.22 -4.04
C VAL A 17 -0.37 -3.08 -2.92
N ALA A 18 -0.76 -4.36 -2.84
CA ALA A 18 -0.25 -5.27 -1.81
C ALA A 18 1.26 -5.50 -1.93
N ASN A 19 1.76 -5.69 -3.16
CA ASN A 19 3.19 -5.90 -3.42
C ASN A 19 4.02 -4.66 -3.07
N VAL A 20 3.55 -3.47 -3.43
CA VAL A 20 4.25 -2.22 -3.10
C VAL A 20 4.24 -2.00 -1.59
N LEU A 21 3.11 -2.19 -0.90
CA LEU A 21 3.07 -2.11 0.57
C LEU A 21 4.09 -3.07 1.21
N ASN A 22 4.12 -4.32 0.77
CA ASN A 22 5.06 -5.32 1.29
C ASN A 22 6.52 -4.95 1.01
N ALA A 23 6.83 -4.42 -0.18
CA ALA A 23 8.17 -3.96 -0.52
C ALA A 23 8.60 -2.77 0.34
N LEU A 24 7.74 -1.76 0.48
CA LEU A 24 8.02 -0.56 1.29
C LEU A 24 8.21 -0.90 2.77
N SER A 25 7.56 -1.95 3.27
CA SER A 25 7.72 -2.41 4.66
C SER A 25 9.15 -2.82 5.05
N LYS A 26 10.06 -2.93 4.08
CA LYS A 26 11.49 -3.18 4.31
C LYS A 26 12.26 -1.92 4.73
N TRP A 27 11.67 -0.73 4.55
CA TRP A 27 12.29 0.55 4.87
C TRP A 27 11.35 1.44 5.69
N PRO A 28 10.96 1.00 6.90
CA PRO A 28 10.02 1.75 7.74
C PRO A 28 10.56 3.14 8.12
N ASP A 29 11.87 3.27 8.26
CA ASP A 29 12.54 4.52 8.68
C ASP A 29 12.77 5.50 7.52
N THR A 30 12.37 5.17 6.29
CA THR A 30 12.55 6.06 5.13
C THR A 30 11.29 6.92 4.94
N PRO A 31 11.35 8.25 5.15
CA PRO A 31 10.16 9.11 5.13
C PRO A 31 9.38 9.08 3.81
N ASP A 32 10.07 8.98 2.68
CA ASP A 32 9.42 8.83 1.37
C ASP A 32 8.68 7.49 1.24
N CYS A 33 9.22 6.39 1.81
CA CYS A 33 8.56 5.09 1.81
C CYS A 33 7.32 5.10 2.71
N ALA A 34 7.42 5.72 3.89
CA ALA A 34 6.30 5.92 4.80
C ALA A 34 5.18 6.71 4.11
N ALA A 35 5.52 7.82 3.44
CA ALA A 35 4.53 8.65 2.75
C ALA A 35 3.78 7.89 1.64
N VAL A 36 4.49 7.06 0.85
CA VAL A 36 3.85 6.22 -0.18
C VAL A 36 3.00 5.12 0.45
N ALA A 37 3.50 4.46 1.50
CA ALA A 37 2.75 3.43 2.21
C ALA A 37 1.46 3.99 2.83
N SER A 38 1.51 5.17 3.48
CA SER A 38 0.33 5.86 4.01
C SER A 38 -0.67 6.23 2.93
N ALA A 39 -0.22 6.72 1.76
CA ALA A 39 -1.10 7.03 0.65
C ALA A 39 -1.81 5.78 0.11
N LEU A 40 -1.09 4.66 -0.03
CA LEU A 40 -1.67 3.37 -0.45
C LEU A 40 -2.59 2.77 0.59
N ALA A 41 -2.24 2.87 1.88
CA ALA A 41 -3.09 2.44 2.99
C ALA A 41 -4.41 3.22 3.01
N SER A 42 -4.35 4.55 2.83
CA SER A 42 -5.53 5.40 2.73
C SER A 42 -6.40 5.04 1.53
N ARG A 43 -5.80 4.81 0.35
CA ARG A 43 -6.53 4.32 -0.84
C ARG A 43 -7.22 2.98 -0.55
N LEU A 44 -6.53 2.05 0.08
CA LEU A 44 -7.07 0.73 0.43
C LEU A 44 -8.23 0.84 1.42
N ALA A 45 -8.11 1.66 2.46
CA ALA A 45 -9.17 1.91 3.43
C ALA A 45 -10.42 2.51 2.78
N ASN A 46 -10.25 3.48 1.88
CA ASN A 46 -11.35 4.23 1.25
C ASN A 46 -11.97 3.52 0.04
N ASN A 47 -11.33 2.50 -0.53
CA ASN A 47 -11.84 1.80 -1.72
C ASN A 47 -12.27 0.36 -1.38
N ARG A 48 -13.59 0.15 -1.19
CA ARG A 48 -14.15 -1.18 -0.91
C ARG A 48 -13.96 -2.16 -2.07
N GLY A 49 -14.08 -1.69 -3.32
CA GLY A 49 -13.86 -2.53 -4.50
C GLY A 49 -12.42 -3.05 -4.57
N LEU A 50 -11.45 -2.19 -4.27
CA LEU A 50 -10.03 -2.55 -4.19
C LEU A 50 -9.79 -3.61 -3.10
N ARG A 51 -10.38 -3.45 -1.91
CA ARG A 51 -10.27 -4.44 -0.82
C ARG A 51 -10.86 -5.80 -1.20
N ASN A 52 -12.03 -5.80 -1.84
CA ASN A 52 -12.71 -7.02 -2.25
C ASN A 52 -12.02 -7.72 -3.43
N ALA A 53 -11.19 -7.00 -4.19
CA ALA A 53 -10.44 -7.55 -5.31
C ALA A 53 -9.08 -8.14 -4.90
N LEU A 54 -8.64 -7.94 -3.65
CA LEU A 54 -7.46 -8.63 -3.11
C LEU A 54 -7.81 -10.09 -2.82
N ASN A 55 -6.96 -11.00 -3.27
CA ASN A 55 -7.05 -12.38 -2.81
C ASN A 55 -6.54 -12.51 -1.35
N PRO A 56 -6.77 -13.65 -0.67
CA PRO A 56 -6.36 -13.83 0.73
C PRO A 56 -4.86 -13.60 0.99
N GLN A 57 -3.99 -13.99 0.06
CA GLN A 57 -2.55 -13.81 0.21
C GLN A 57 -2.15 -12.33 0.11
N GLU A 58 -2.74 -11.61 -0.84
CA GLU A 58 -2.48 -10.18 -1.04
C GLU A 58 -3.00 -9.36 0.14
N LEU A 59 -4.18 -9.69 0.65
CA LEU A 59 -4.72 -9.08 1.86
C LEU A 59 -3.81 -9.32 3.06
N THR A 60 -3.33 -10.54 3.24
CA THR A 60 -2.40 -10.89 4.33
C THR A 60 -1.09 -10.13 4.20
N ASN A 61 -0.52 -10.05 3.00
CA ASN A 61 0.70 -9.28 2.74
C ASN A 61 0.50 -7.78 3.03
N ALA A 62 -0.63 -7.21 2.63
CA ALA A 62 -0.96 -5.81 2.90
C ALA A 62 -1.09 -5.56 4.40
N LEU A 63 -1.82 -6.39 5.14
CA LEU A 63 -1.98 -6.23 6.59
C LEU A 63 -0.66 -6.41 7.36
N ASN A 64 0.13 -7.42 7.00
CA ASN A 64 1.46 -7.65 7.58
C ASN A 64 2.45 -6.53 7.24
N ALA A 65 2.33 -5.91 6.06
CA ALA A 65 3.12 -4.74 5.72
C ALA A 65 2.73 -3.54 6.57
N LEU A 66 1.42 -3.31 6.75
CA LEU A 66 0.88 -2.21 7.55
C LEU A 66 1.24 -2.33 9.03
N SER A 67 1.31 -3.55 9.58
CA SER A 67 1.67 -3.77 10.98
C SER A 67 3.13 -3.48 11.32
N LYS A 68 3.99 -3.23 10.32
CA LYS A 68 5.41 -2.89 10.53
C LYS A 68 5.68 -1.40 10.59
N TRP A 69 4.69 -0.57 10.29
CA TRP A 69 4.81 0.88 10.41
C TRP A 69 4.46 1.29 11.85
N PRO A 70 5.18 2.28 12.43
CA PRO A 70 4.97 2.74 13.79
C PRO A 70 3.60 3.42 14.01
#